data_AF-A0A938Q641-F1
#
_entry.id   AF-A0A938Q641-F1
#
_cell.length_a   1.000
_cell.length_b   1.000
_cell.length_c   1.000
_cell.angle_alpha   90.00
_cell.angle_beta   90.00
_cell.angle_gamma   90.00
#
_symmetry.space_group_name_H-M   'P 1'
#
loop_
_entity.id
_entity.type
_entity.pdbx_description
1 polymer ?
#
loop_
_entity_poly.entity_id
_entity_poly.type
_entity_poly.pdbx_seq_one_letter_code
_entity_poly.pdbx_strand_id
1 'polypeptide(L)' 'MKTHLERKNCYLDEKKIRRVRSILRAKTETEAIDSALDLVVFREDILKFLGKVAGKGGVEKLF' A
#
# COMPACT_ATOMS: atom_id res chain seq x y z
N MET A 1 8.16 -16.74 -0.56
CA MET A 1 8.78 -15.98 -1.68
C MET A 1 10.03 -15.30 -1.14
N LYS A 2 11.18 -15.39 -1.83
CA LYS A 2 12.36 -14.60 -1.44
C LYS A 2 12.03 -13.12 -1.67
N THR A 3 11.84 -12.36 -0.60
CA THR A 3 11.77 -10.90 -0.68
C THR A 3 13.16 -10.37 -0.96
N HIS A 4 13.31 -9.63 -2.07
CA HIS A 4 14.58 -8.99 -2.43
C HIS A 4 14.75 -7.72 -1.59
N LEU A 5 15.21 -7.89 -0.34
CA LEU A 5 15.40 -6.80 0.60
C LEU A 5 16.74 -6.12 0.34
N GLU A 6 16.68 -4.85 -0.04
CA GLU A 6 17.84 -3.96 -0.11
C GLU A 6 17.69 -2.82 0.89
N ARG A 7 18.78 -2.45 1.55
CA ARG A 7 18.79 -1.29 2.44
C ARG A 7 18.64 -0.01 1.62
N LYS A 8 17.68 0.83 1.99
CA LYS A 8 17.51 2.17 1.45
C LYS A 8 17.79 3.20 2.55
N ASN A 9 18.62 4.21 2.25
CA ASN A 9 18.85 5.34 3.14
C ASN A 9 18.15 6.56 2.52
N CYS A 10 17.16 7.11 3.22
CA CYS A 10 16.41 8.28 2.76
C CYS A 10 16.07 9.19 3.95
N TYR A 11 15.93 10.49 3.68
CA TYR A 11 15.43 11.46 4.66
C TYR A 11 13.91 11.51 4.58
N LEU A 12 13.25 11.21 5.69
CA LEU A 12 11.80 11.22 5.81
C LEU A 12 11.37 12.18 6.92
N ASP A 13 10.17 12.75 6.76
CA ASP A 13 9.56 13.56 7.80
C ASP A 13 9.03 12.65 8.92
N GLU A 14 9.65 12.75 10.10
CA GLU A 14 9.29 12.01 11.32
C GLU A 14 7.79 12.10 11.64
N LYS A 15 7.17 13.27 11.46
CA LYS A 15 5.74 13.45 11.76
C LYS A 15 4.87 12.66 10.81
N LYS A 16 5.26 12.57 9.53
CA LYS A 16 4.56 11.76 8.53
C LYS A 16 4.68 10.28 8.87
N ILE A 17 5.87 9.80 9.20
CA ILE A 17 6.08 8.37 9.51
C ILE A 17 5.35 7.94 10.78
N ARG A 18 5.35 8.78 11.83
CA ARG A 18 4.52 8.50 13.03
C ARG A 18 3.04 8.42 12.71
N ARG A 19 2.53 9.32 11.86
CA ARG A 19 1.13 9.30 11.45
C ARG A 19 0.79 8.03 10.66
N VAL A 20 1.65 7.63 9.72
CA VAL A 20 1.47 6.40 8.94
C VAL A 20 1.50 5.18 9.85
N ARG A 21 2.44 5.08 10.80
CA ARG A 21 2.49 4.00 11.79
C ARG A 21 1.20 3.91 12.61
N SER A 22 0.65 5.04 13.04
CA SER A 22 -0.60 5.06 13.80
C SER A 22 -1.80 4.59 12.96
N ILE A 23 -1.91 5.06 11.71
CA ILE A 23 -2.99 4.66 10.79
C ILE A 23 -2.93 3.17 10.49
N LEU A 24 -1.74 2.66 10.19
CA LEU A 24 -1.51 1.26 9.80
C LEU A 24 -1.34 0.31 11.00
N ARG A 25 -1.30 0.85 12.23
CA ARG A 25 -1.01 0.10 13.47
C ARG A 25 0.29 -0.70 13.40
N ALA A 26 1.27 -0.19 12.66
CA ALA A 26 2.55 -0.85 12.43
C ALA A 26 3.47 -0.76 13.65
N LYS A 27 4.15 -1.86 13.97
CA LYS A 27 5.08 -1.95 15.10
C LYS A 27 6.37 -1.19 14.82
N THR A 28 6.82 -1.13 13.57
CA THR A 28 8.06 -0.44 13.18
C THR A 28 7.85 0.55 12.05
N GLU A 29 8.81 1.45 11.84
CA GLU A 29 8.81 2.36 10.68
C GLU A 29 8.97 1.61 9.36
N THR A 30 9.84 0.60 9.34
CA THR A 30 10.00 -0.28 8.17
C THR A 30 8.68 -0.94 7.79
N GLU A 31 7.96 -1.51 8.76
CA GLU A 31 6.66 -2.14 8.53
C GLU A 31 5.62 -1.14 8.03
N ALA A 32 5.60 0.07 8.58
CA ALA A 32 4.72 1.14 8.09
C ALA A 32 5.04 1.56 6.65
N ILE A 33 6.31 1.68 6.31
CA ILE A 33 6.74 2.03 4.95
C ILE A 33 6.38 0.91 3.98
N ASP A 34 6.70 -0.34 4.33
CA ASP A 34 6.41 -1.52 3.51
C ASP A 34 4.89 -1.66 3.25
N SER A 35 4.08 -1.60 4.31
CA SER A 35 2.62 -1.66 4.19
C SER A 35 2.03 -0.47 3.41
N ALA A 36 2.61 0.72 3.54
CA ALA A 36 2.18 1.87 2.77
C ALA A 36 2.49 1.71 1.27
N LEU A 37 3.64 1.12 0.92
CA LEU A 37 3.99 0.80 -0.46
C LEU A 37 3.02 -0.24 -1.04
N ASP A 38 2.71 -1.29 -0.28
CA ASP A 38 1.74 -2.31 -0.68
C ASP A 38 0.36 -1.71 -0.95
N LEU A 39 -0.11 -0.79 -0.09
CA LEU A 39 -1.40 -0.11 -0.28
C LEU A 39 -1.42 0.76 -1.55
N VAL A 40 -0.31 1.40 -1.90
CA VAL A 40 -0.22 2.19 -3.13
C VAL A 40 -0.29 1.30 -4.36
N VAL A 41 0.42 0.17 -4.36
CA VAL A 41 0.38 -0.82 -5.46
C VAL A 41 -1.01 -1.42 -5.58
N PHE A 42 -1.59 -1.86 -4.46
CA PHE A 42 -2.93 -2.43 -4.41
C PHE A 42 -4.00 -1.47 -4.93
N ARG A 43 -3.92 -0.19 -4.56
CA ARG A 43 -4.84 0.85 -5.07
C ARG A 43 -4.79 0.93 -6.59
N GLU A 44 -3.59 0.95 -7.16
CA GLU A 44 -3.42 1.02 -8.61
C GLU A 44 -3.97 -0.23 -9.32
N ASP A 45 -3.73 -1.41 -8.76
CA ASP A 45 -4.23 -2.67 -9.32
C ASP A 45 -5.76 -2.74 -9.27
N ILE A 46 -6.39 -2.30 -8.18
CA ILE A 46 -7.84 -2.18 -8.08
C ILE A 46 -8.37 -1.22 -9.15
N LEU A 47 -7.78 -0.03 -9.28
CA LEU A 47 -8.27 0.96 -10.24
C LEU A 47 -8.16 0.44 -11.69
N LYS A 48 -7.07 -0.23 -12.03
CA LYS A 48 -6.92 -0.90 -13.33
C LYS A 48 -7.96 -2.00 -13.54
N PHE A 49 -8.21 -2.82 -12.52
CA PHE A 49 -9.21 -3.86 -12.59
C PHE A 49 -10.61 -3.27 -12.78
N LEU A 50 -10.99 -2.28 -11.98
CA LEU A 50 -12.25 -1.57 -12.10
C LEU A 50 -12.39 -0.89 -13.46
N GLY A 51 -11.33 -0.28 -14.00
CA GLY A 51 -11.36 0.28 -15.36
C GLY A 51 -11.61 -0.77 -16.45
N LYS A 52 -11.15 -2.01 -16.26
CA LYS A 52 -11.41 -3.14 -17.19
C LYS A 52 -12.82 -3.72 -17.05
N VAL A 53 -13.42 -3.60 -15.86
CA VAL A 53 -14.73 -4.19 -15.51
C VAL A 53 -15.87 -3.16 -15.64
N ALA A 54 -15.56 -1.86 -15.54
CA ALA A 54 -16.50 -0.77 -15.77
C ALA A 54 -17.04 -0.86 -17.19
N GLY A 55 -18.33 -1.19 -17.31
CA GLY A 55 -19.02 -1.48 -18.57
C GLY A 55 -19.43 -2.94 -18.78
N LYS A 56 -19.02 -3.87 -17.91
CA LYS A 56 -19.39 -5.31 -17.98
C LYS A 56 -20.33 -5.80 -16.86
N GLY A 57 -20.89 -4.90 -16.04
CA GLY A 57 -21.92 -5.23 -15.05
C GLY A 57 -21.48 -6.10 -13.86
N GLY A 58 -20.17 -6.19 -13.56
CA GLY A 58 -19.62 -7.14 -12.59
C GLY A 58 -19.04 -6.53 -11.31
N VAL A 59 -19.66 -5.49 -10.74
CA VAL A 59 -19.14 -4.84 -9.51
C VAL A 59 -19.70 -5.48 -8.22
N GLU A 60 -20.63 -6.44 -8.33
CA GLU A 60 -21.34 -7.02 -7.17
C GLU A 60 -20.55 -8.03 -6.31
N LYS A 61 -19.23 -8.21 -6.50
CA LYS A 61 -18.45 -9.22 -5.77
C LYS A 61 -17.23 -8.69 -5.02
N LEU A 62 -17.32 -7.51 -4.40
CA LEU A 62 -16.16 -6.92 -3.71
C LEU A 62 -16.38 -6.51 -2.24
N PHE A 63 -17.44 -7.00 -1.60
CA PHE A 63 -17.59 -6.95 -0.14
C PHE A 63 -17.99 -8.31 0.40
#